data_AF-W1PT75-F1
#
_entry.id   AF-W1PT75-F1
#
_cell.length_a   1.000
_cell.length_b   1.000
_cell.length_c   1.000
_cell.angle_alpha   90.00
_cell.angle_beta   90.00
_cell.angle_gamma   90.00
#
_symmetry.space_group_name_H-M   'P 1'
#
loop_
_entity.id
_entity.type
_entity.pdbx_description
1 polymer ?
#
loop_
_entity_poly.entity_id
_entity_poly.type
_entity_poly.pdbx_seq_one_letter_code
_entity_poly.pdbx_strand_id
1 'polypeptide(L)'
;MSLSFIVAIFHGDESLARHSLIFRGLIPVLSAGSTKASYSEATEEAILFALQYAKDKGLCKAEDVVVALHKVGSASVIKLLTVK
;
A
#
# COMPACT_ATOMS: atom_id res chain seq x y z
N MET A 1 -2.62 -15.23 -18.09
CA MET A 1 -3.55 -14.68 -17.08
C MET A 1 -2.69 -14.15 -15.93
N SER A 2 -2.29 -12.87 -15.98
CA SER A 2 -1.45 -12.28 -14.94
C SER A 2 -2.31 -12.04 -13.71
N LEU A 3 -1.91 -12.59 -12.56
CA LEU A 3 -2.63 -12.43 -11.30
C LEU A 3 -2.18 -11.09 -10.68
N SER A 4 -3.03 -10.07 -10.76
CA SER A 4 -2.77 -8.77 -10.14
C SER A 4 -3.15 -8.80 -8.66
N PHE A 5 -2.21 -8.45 -7.79
CA PHE A 5 -2.43 -8.32 -6.35
C PHE A 5 -2.50 -6.85 -5.94
N ILE A 6 -3.25 -6.57 -4.88
CA ILE A 6 -3.40 -5.23 -4.29
C ILE A 6 -2.84 -5.29 -2.89
N VAL A 7 -1.77 -4.54 -2.62
CA VAL A 7 -1.22 -4.36 -1.28
C VAL A 7 -1.94 -3.18 -0.61
N ALA A 8 -2.63 -3.44 0.50
CA ALA A 8 -3.38 -2.42 1.24
C ALA A 8 -2.77 -2.22 2.63
N ILE A 9 -2.37 -0.99 2.95
CA ILE A 9 -1.77 -0.65 4.24
C ILE A 9 -2.87 -0.22 5.22
N PHE A 10 -2.93 -0.89 6.37
CA PHE A 10 -3.83 -0.58 7.48
C PHE A 10 -3.04 -0.03 8.67
N HIS A 11 -3.61 0.94 9.38
CA HIS A 11 -3.03 1.53 10.58
C HIS A 11 -3.94 1.28 11.79
N GLY A 12 -3.38 0.71 12.87
CA GLY A 12 -4.02 0.62 14.19
C GLY A 12 -5.15 -0.40 14.36
N ASP A 13 -5.90 -0.74 13.30
CA ASP A 13 -7.05 -1.66 13.39
C ASP A 13 -6.80 -2.97 12.64
N GLU A 14 -6.44 -4.02 13.39
CA GLU A 14 -6.24 -5.37 12.87
C GLU A 14 -7.57 -5.99 12.37
N SER A 15 -8.71 -5.62 12.96
CA SER A 15 -10.01 -6.13 12.57
C SER A 15 -10.34 -5.71 11.14
N LEU A 16 -10.10 -4.45 10.78
CA LEU A 16 -10.28 -3.94 9.42
C LEU A 16 -9.35 -4.64 8.41
N ALA A 17 -8.08 -4.86 8.78
CA ALA A 17 -7.12 -5.57 7.94
C ALA A 17 -7.60 -7.01 7.67
N ARG A 18 -8.06 -7.73 8.68
CA ARG A 18 -8.58 -9.11 8.51
C ARG A 18 -9.89 -9.16 7.76
N HIS A 19 -10.81 -8.21 8.01
CA HIS A 19 -12.09 -8.14 7.29
C HIS A 19 -11.88 -7.98 5.78
N SER A 20 -10.81 -7.30 5.38
CA SER A 20 -10.50 -7.08 3.96
C SER A 20 -10.09 -8.36 3.20
N LEU A 21 -9.76 -9.46 3.90
CA LEU A 21 -9.41 -10.74 3.28
C LEU A 21 -10.57 -11.43 2.53
N ILE A 22 -11.80 -10.91 2.64
CA ILE A 22 -12.93 -11.35 1.82
C ILE A 22 -12.75 -11.03 0.33
N PHE A 23 -11.88 -10.07 -0.01
CA PHE A 23 -11.62 -9.65 -1.38
C PHE A 23 -10.46 -10.44 -1.99
N ARG A 24 -10.73 -11.16 -3.09
CA ARG A 24 -9.68 -11.90 -3.81
C ARG A 24 -8.57 -10.96 -4.30
N GLY A 25 -7.33 -11.39 -4.16
CA GLY A 25 -6.15 -10.64 -4.63
C GLY A 25 -5.74 -9.47 -3.73
N LEU A 26 -6.44 -9.22 -2.61
CA LEU A 26 -6.03 -8.23 -1.62
C LEU A 26 -5.03 -8.84 -0.62
N ILE A 27 -3.95 -8.13 -0.36
CA ILE A 27 -2.93 -8.46 0.64
C ILE A 27 -2.91 -7.33 1.68
N PRO A 28 -3.61 -7.48 2.80
CA PRO A 28 -3.59 -6.50 3.86
C PRO A 28 -2.26 -6.55 4.61
N VAL A 29 -1.68 -5.38 4.86
CA VAL A 29 -0.46 -5.21 5.65
C VAL A 29 -0.73 -4.22 6.77
N LEU A 30 -0.53 -4.67 8.01
CA LEU A 30 -0.66 -3.81 9.18
C LEU A 30 0.67 -3.08 9.40
N SER A 31 0.65 -1.76 9.32
CA SER A 31 1.80 -0.90 9.62
C SER A 31 1.71 -0.43 11.07
N ALA A 32 2.83 -0.49 11.81
CA ALA A 32 2.93 0.16 13.10
C ALA A 32 2.80 1.68 12.87
N GLY A 33 1.79 2.30 13.49
CA GLY A 33 1.43 3.70 13.23
C GLY A 33 2.62 4.66 13.27
N SER A 34 2.72 5.54 12.27
CA SER A 34 3.72 6.61 12.24
C SER A 34 3.25 7.76 13.16
N THR A 35 4.10 8.19 14.10
CA THR A 35 3.83 9.30 15.04
C THR A 35 4.07 10.69 14.41
N LYS A 36 4.08 10.79 13.07
CA LYS A 36 4.50 12.00 12.36
C LYS A 36 3.40 13.06 12.28
N ALA A 37 3.83 14.32 12.25
CA ALA A 37 3.00 15.51 12.39
C ALA A 37 2.17 15.87 11.13
N SER A 38 2.48 15.30 9.95
CA SER A 38 1.78 15.61 8.71
C SER A 38 1.26 14.35 7.99
N TYR A 39 0.01 14.42 7.54
CA TYR A 39 -0.65 13.34 6.78
C TYR A 39 0.06 13.03 5.45
N SER A 40 0.77 14.01 4.86
CA SER A 40 1.49 13.83 3.60
C SER A 40 2.72 12.95 3.79
N GLU A 41 3.55 13.23 4.79
CA GLU A 41 4.75 12.43 5.09
C GLU A 41 4.38 10.99 5.46
N ALA A 42 3.35 10.81 6.30
CA ALA A 42 2.87 9.48 6.67
C ALA A 42 2.37 8.67 5.45
N THR A 43 1.81 9.35 4.43
CA THR A 43 1.30 8.68 3.23
C THR A 43 2.42 8.25 2.28
N GLU A 44 3.46 9.06 2.11
CA GLU A 44 4.62 8.69 1.29
C GLU A 44 5.40 7.52 1.89
N GLU A 45 5.58 7.52 3.21
CA GLU A 45 6.17 6.38 3.94
C GLU A 45 5.37 5.10 3.75
N ALA A 46 4.04 5.17 3.84
CA ALA A 46 3.18 4.02 3.62
C ALA A 46 3.31 3.44 2.20
N ILE A 47 3.47 4.31 1.19
CA ILE A 47 3.70 3.88 -0.20
C ILE A 47 5.07 3.19 -0.33
N LEU A 48 6.12 3.76 0.26
CA LEU A 48 7.46 3.16 0.24
C LEU A 48 7.49 1.81 0.96
N PHE A 49 6.82 1.72 2.10
CA PHE A 49 6.68 0.48 2.86
C PHE A 49 5.91 -0.58 2.06
N ALA A 50 4.79 -0.22 1.43
CA ALA A 50 4.04 -1.12 0.56
C ALA A 50 4.89 -1.63 -0.61
N LEU A 51 5.71 -0.75 -1.20
CA LEU A 51 6.61 -1.10 -2.30
C LEU A 51 7.71 -2.07 -1.86
N GLN A 52 8.31 -1.82 -0.69
CA GLN A 52 9.31 -2.73 -0.12
C GLN A 52 8.70 -4.10 0.19
N TYR A 53 7.53 -4.12 0.84
CA TYR A 53 6.78 -5.35 1.10
C TYR A 53 6.49 -6.13 -0.20
N ALA A 54 6.05 -5.42 -1.25
CA ALA A 54 5.74 -6.04 -2.53
C ALA A 54 6.98 -6.67 -3.19
N LYS A 55 8.13 -6.01 -3.12
CA LYS A 55 9.41 -6.58 -3.60
C LYS A 55 9.82 -7.81 -2.81
N ASP A 56 9.78 -7.73 -1.48
CA ASP A 56 10.18 -8.82 -0.59
C ASP A 56 9.30 -10.07 -0.75
N LYS A 57 8.03 -9.88 -1.17
CA LYS A 57 7.09 -10.95 -1.50
C LYS A 57 7.13 -11.38 -2.98
N GLY A 58 7.98 -10.77 -3.80
CA GLY A 58 8.09 -11.09 -5.23
C GLY A 58 6.87 -10.70 -6.06
N LEU A 59 6.05 -9.75 -5.57
CA LEU A 59 4.85 -9.25 -6.26
C LEU A 59 5.19 -8.26 -7.38
N CYS A 60 6.32 -7.56 -7.26
CA CYS A 60 6.87 -6.68 -8.28
C CYS A 60 8.41 -6.80 -8.33
N LYS A 61 8.98 -6.40 -9.45
CA LYS A 61 10.42 -6.36 -9.73
C LYS A 61 10.85 -4.94 -10.07
N ALA A 62 12.15 -4.70 -10.09
CA ALA A 62 12.70 -3.45 -10.62
C ALA A 62 12.18 -3.23 -12.06
N GLU A 63 11.91 -1.97 -12.38
CA GLU A 63 11.32 -1.49 -13.64
C GLU A 63 9.82 -1.79 -13.86
N ASP A 64 9.17 -2.54 -12.97
CA ASP A 64 7.72 -2.68 -13.02
C ASP A 64 7.03 -1.33 -12.74
N VAL A 65 5.82 -1.17 -13.27
CA VAL A 65 4.96 0.00 -13.00
C VAL A 65 3.86 -0.42 -12.04
N VAL A 66 3.78 0.26 -10.90
CA VAL A 66 2.74 0.06 -9.89
C VAL A 66 1.83 1.28 -9.80
N VAL A 67 0.57 1.04 -9.43
CA VAL A 67 -0.41 2.10 -9.20
C VAL A 67 -0.58 2.28 -7.69
N ALA A 68 -0.24 3.47 -7.19
CA ALA A 68 -0.47 3.86 -5.82
C ALA A 68 -1.75 4.69 -5.72
N LEU A 69 -2.72 4.21 -4.94
CA LEU A 69 -3.93 4.94 -4.57
C LEU A 69 -3.81 5.38 -3.12
N HIS A 70 -3.94 6.68 -2.87
CA HIS A 70 -3.95 7.21 -1.51
C HIS A 70 -4.84 8.44 -1.39
N LYS A 71 -5.17 8.82 -0.17
CA LYS A 71 -5.95 10.03 0.13
C LYS A 71 -5.01 11.18 0.48
N VAL A 72 -5.32 12.38 -0.01
CA VAL A 72 -4.64 13.62 0.38
C VAL A 72 -5.72 14.64 0.75
N GLY A 73 -5.86 14.92 2.04
CA GLY A 73 -6.98 15.70 2.57
C GLY A 73 -8.32 15.01 2.27
N SER A 74 -9.21 15.67 1.54
CA SER A 74 -10.49 15.11 1.09
C SER A 74 -10.43 14.42 -0.28
N ALA A 75 -9.36 14.60 -1.04
CA ALA A 75 -9.22 14.08 -2.41
C ALA A 75 -8.57 12.70 -2.45
N SER A 76 -8.92 11.91 -3.47
CA SER A 76 -8.26 10.66 -3.81
C SER A 76 -7.26 10.90 -4.94
N VAL A 77 -6.03 10.45 -4.77
CA VAL A 77 -4.94 10.62 -5.73
C VAL A 77 -4.49 9.26 -6.23
N ILE A 78 -4.35 9.15 -7.55
CA ILE A 78 -3.80 7.97 -8.23
C ILE A 78 -2.44 8.36 -8.80
N LYS A 79 -1.39 7.63 -8.45
CA LYS A 79 -0.02 7.83 -8.97
C LYS A 79 0.45 6.56 -9.67
N LEU A 80 1.09 6.70 -10.82
CA LEU A 80 1.89 5.64 -11.43
C LEU A 80 3.33 5.79 -10.94
N LEU A 81 3.89 4.72 -10.41
CA LEU A 81 5.25 4.70 -9.88
C LEU A 81 6.03 3.58 -10.55
N THR A 82 7.25 3.88 -10.97
CA THR A 82 8.19 2.85 -11.42
C THR A 82 8.94 2.31 -10.21
N VAL A 83 8.97 1.00 -10.09
CA VAL A 83 9.73 0.30 -9.06
C VAL A 83 11.21 0.43 -9.38
N LYS A 84 11.98 1.04 -8.46
CA LYS A 84 13.44 1.12 -8.56
C LYS A 84 14.12 -0.06 -7.89
#